data_AF-A0A6M0J756-F1
#
_entry.id   AF-A0A6M0J756-F1
#
_cell.length_a   1.000
_cell.length_b   1.000
_cell.length_c   1.000
_cell.angle_alpha   90.00
_cell.angle_beta   90.00
_cell.angle_gamma   90.00
#
_symmetry.space_group_name_H-M   'P 1'
#
loop_
_entity.id
_entity.type
_entity.pdbx_description
1 polymer ?
#
loop_
_entity_poly.entity_id
_entity_poly.type
_entity_poly.pdbx_seq_one_letter_code
_entity_poly.pdbx_strand_id
1 'polypeptide(L)'
;MNTLLKDVFGIFKFAEGLYAGIRKVLVPPKAYSWQTFIYLSVFSWVLSYLATGYIKDIIAFFGWLFLIAGTAWYTTQDPLRVPGTFMPVGAVITGFLVSVFAFGNQQDVITPRTIVFWPTISALITAIPEFIEGSDTDAKARIPKPQDRQRIIILVASSMLLSCWIQFYFVMDHWFQQYPSLQADTFKRSTVVVRTEERVKVPQNGVVILERLQPIVIEQINQTPWSEVEKWLLEAKQRVGTLGRAVIQKSLGKYEEKDLWRIEPRVANTKSGYILDLLSIWIGPSSNPRGYFLRKSCRIEPVAATSNSGNKITVAEIECDRASKLIAGSPPPQQ
;
A
#
# COMPACT_ATOMS: atom_id res chain seq x y z
N MET A 1 53.54 28.28 -30.99
CA MET A 1 54.09 27.43 -29.91
C MET A 1 53.85 27.99 -28.49
N ASN A 2 53.61 29.30 -28.31
CA ASN A 2 53.42 29.91 -26.98
C ASN A 2 51.99 29.84 -26.40
N THR A 3 50.98 29.49 -27.21
CA THR A 3 49.58 29.38 -26.76
C THR A 3 49.28 28.01 -26.13
N LEU A 4 49.74 26.91 -26.75
CA LEU A 4 49.56 25.55 -26.24
C LEU A 4 50.20 25.32 -24.86
N LEU A 5 51.38 25.89 -24.60
CA LEU A 5 52.03 25.79 -23.29
C LEU A 5 51.26 26.52 -22.19
N LYS A 6 50.58 27.62 -22.53
CA LYS A 6 49.82 28.43 -21.57
C LYS A 6 48.51 27.74 -21.17
N ASP A 7 47.87 27.04 -22.10
CA ASP A 7 46.67 26.24 -21.86
C ASP A 7 46.99 24.98 -21.03
N VAL A 8 48.12 24.31 -21.29
CA VAL A 8 48.55 23.15 -20.49
C VAL A 8 48.86 23.55 -19.04
N PHE A 9 49.52 24.69 -18.81
CA PHE A 9 49.74 25.21 -17.45
C PHE A 9 48.46 25.67 -16.75
N GLY A 10 47.47 26.17 -17.50
CA GLY A 10 46.15 26.52 -16.98
C GLY A 10 45.37 25.29 -16.50
N ILE A 11 45.40 24.21 -17.28
CA ILE A 11 44.79 22.92 -16.92
C ILE A 11 45.50 22.30 -15.71
N PHE A 12 46.83 22.39 -15.61
CA PHE A 12 47.58 21.91 -14.44
C PHE A 12 47.21 22.70 -13.17
N LYS A 13 47.10 24.03 -13.23
CA LYS A 13 46.67 24.84 -12.08
C LYS A 13 45.21 24.57 -11.70
N PHE A 14 44.35 24.32 -12.68
CA PHE A 14 42.97 23.91 -12.42
C PHE A 14 42.89 22.54 -11.78
N ALA A 15 43.66 21.56 -12.26
CA ALA A 15 43.77 20.22 -11.69
C ALA A 15 44.40 20.24 -10.28
N GLU A 16 45.39 21.08 -10.05
CA GLU A 16 46.00 21.29 -8.72
C GLU A 16 45.03 21.98 -7.75
N GLY A 17 44.25 22.95 -8.24
CA GLY A 17 43.16 23.57 -7.48
C GLY A 17 42.01 22.61 -7.15
N LEU A 18 41.62 21.76 -8.09
CA LEU A 18 40.66 20.67 -7.91
C LEU A 18 41.18 19.63 -6.92
N TYR A 19 42.43 19.21 -7.08
CA TYR A 19 43.08 18.25 -6.19
C TYR A 19 43.24 18.82 -4.77
N ALA A 20 43.59 20.09 -4.63
CA ALA A 20 43.66 20.76 -3.33
C ALA A 20 42.28 20.93 -2.68
N GLY A 21 41.23 21.22 -3.47
CA GLY A 21 39.85 21.27 -3.02
C GLY A 21 39.34 19.90 -2.57
N ILE A 22 39.58 18.85 -3.37
CA ILE A 22 39.26 17.46 -3.04
C ILE A 22 40.05 17.03 -1.79
N ARG A 23 41.35 17.33 -1.70
CA ARG A 23 42.18 17.00 -0.53
C ARG A 23 41.69 17.69 0.74
N LYS A 24 41.20 18.93 0.67
CA LYS A 24 40.61 19.63 1.82
C LYS A 24 39.29 19.03 2.30
N VAL A 25 38.54 18.42 1.39
CA VAL A 25 37.26 17.76 1.68
C VAL A 25 37.47 16.30 2.14
N LEU A 26 38.51 15.63 1.63
CA LEU A 26 38.75 14.19 1.78
C LEU A 26 39.79 13.84 2.86
N VAL A 27 40.67 14.76 3.24
CA VAL A 27 41.68 14.53 4.30
C VAL A 27 41.17 15.17 5.60
N PRO A 28 40.88 14.35 6.63
CA PRO A 28 40.35 14.88 7.87
C PRO A 28 41.38 15.77 8.58
N PRO A 29 40.96 16.92 9.15
CA PRO A 29 41.88 17.84 9.81
C PRO A 29 42.48 17.28 11.11
N LYS A 30 41.88 16.22 11.68
CA LYS A 30 42.32 15.48 12.87
C LYS A 30 41.91 14.00 12.77
N ALA A 31 42.67 13.08 13.37
CA ALA A 31 42.36 11.63 13.37
C ALA A 31 40.98 11.30 13.97
N TYR A 32 40.55 12.06 14.97
CA TYR A 32 39.19 12.06 15.52
C TYR A 32 38.34 13.11 14.81
N SER A 33 37.65 12.69 13.75
CA SER A 33 36.70 13.52 13.02
C SER A 33 35.49 12.68 12.60
N TRP A 34 34.34 13.34 12.39
CA TRP A 34 33.13 12.69 11.86
C TRP A 34 33.39 11.99 10.52
N GLN A 35 34.30 12.52 9.71
CA GLN A 35 34.71 11.96 8.42
C GLN A 35 35.35 10.58 8.59
N THR A 36 36.16 10.38 9.65
CA THR A 36 36.78 9.09 9.96
C THR A 36 35.74 8.01 10.20
N PHE A 37 34.66 8.32 10.94
CA PHE A 37 33.57 7.37 11.19
C PHE A 37 32.78 7.03 9.92
N ILE A 38 32.54 8.01 9.05
CA ILE A 38 31.88 7.75 7.76
C ILE A 38 32.78 6.90 6.85
N TYR A 39 34.09 7.15 6.81
CA TYR A 39 35.02 6.30 6.05
C TYR A 39 35.12 4.89 6.61
N LEU A 40 35.13 4.75 7.93
CA LEU A 40 35.11 3.44 8.60
C LEU A 40 33.81 2.68 8.27
N SER A 41 32.68 3.38 8.20
CA SER A 41 31.40 2.81 7.76
C SER A 41 31.46 2.28 6.32
N VAL A 42 31.93 3.10 5.38
CA VAL A 42 32.07 2.70 3.97
C VAL A 42 33.05 1.54 3.83
N PHE A 43 34.16 1.58 4.56
CA PHE A 43 35.13 0.49 4.59
C PHE A 43 34.53 -0.82 5.14
N SER A 44 33.82 -0.76 6.26
CA SER A 44 33.09 -1.91 6.81
C SER A 44 32.04 -2.42 5.83
N TRP A 45 31.31 -1.55 5.13
CA TRP A 45 30.35 -1.96 4.13
C TRP A 45 31.00 -2.71 2.96
N VAL A 46 32.13 -2.23 2.45
CA VAL A 46 32.92 -2.93 1.40
C VAL A 46 33.43 -4.28 1.89
N LEU A 47 33.93 -4.35 3.12
CA LEU A 47 34.36 -5.62 3.71
C LEU A 47 33.20 -6.60 3.93
N SER A 48 32.03 -6.10 4.30
CA SER A 48 30.82 -6.91 4.44
C SER A 48 30.38 -7.51 3.09
N TYR A 49 30.52 -6.76 2.00
CA TYR A 49 30.24 -7.29 0.66
C TYR A 49 31.15 -8.47 0.27
N LEU A 50 32.42 -8.41 0.69
CA LEU A 50 33.43 -9.44 0.41
C LEU A 50 33.40 -10.61 1.41
N ALA A 51 32.75 -10.44 2.56
CA ALA A 51 32.65 -11.45 3.61
C ALA A 51 31.46 -12.42 3.38
N THR A 52 31.59 -13.64 3.87
CA THR A 52 30.55 -14.68 3.80
C THR A 52 30.15 -15.18 5.19
N GLY A 53 28.90 -15.60 5.35
CA GLY A 53 28.35 -16.12 6.61
C GLY A 53 28.15 -15.06 7.70
N TYR A 54 28.11 -15.46 8.96
CA TYR A 54 27.81 -14.59 10.12
C TYR A 54 28.73 -13.39 10.28
N ILE A 55 29.97 -13.48 9.77
CA ILE A 55 30.95 -12.39 9.82
C ILE A 55 30.48 -11.20 8.99
N LYS A 56 29.78 -11.45 7.87
CA LYS A 56 29.17 -10.41 7.03
C LYS A 56 28.23 -9.51 7.82
N ASP A 57 27.36 -10.11 8.62
CA ASP A 57 26.32 -9.40 9.37
C ASP A 57 26.92 -8.58 10.51
N ILE A 58 27.94 -9.10 11.19
CA ILE A 58 28.68 -8.37 12.22
C ILE A 58 29.39 -7.15 11.63
N ILE A 59 30.08 -7.32 10.49
CA ILE A 59 30.77 -6.20 9.82
C ILE A 59 29.75 -5.17 9.33
N ALA A 60 28.62 -5.60 8.76
CA ALA A 60 27.54 -4.70 8.35
C ALA A 60 26.98 -3.90 9.54
N PHE A 61 26.77 -4.56 10.68
CA PHE A 61 26.31 -3.92 11.92
C PHE A 61 27.25 -2.80 12.36
N PHE A 62 28.56 -3.07 12.42
CA PHE A 62 29.56 -2.03 12.75
C PHE A 62 29.61 -0.92 11.70
N GLY A 63 29.45 -1.27 10.42
CA GLY A 63 29.34 -0.29 9.33
C GLY A 63 28.18 0.69 9.54
N TRP A 64 27.00 0.19 9.91
CA TRP A 64 25.84 1.02 10.26
C TRP A 64 26.05 1.85 11.53
N LEU A 65 26.66 1.27 12.57
CA LEU A 65 26.95 1.97 13.82
C LEU A 65 27.90 3.16 13.58
N PHE A 66 28.97 2.96 12.82
CA PHE A 66 29.89 4.02 12.45
C PHE A 66 29.23 5.08 11.56
N LEU A 67 28.29 4.69 10.70
CA LEU A 67 27.52 5.64 9.90
C LEU A 67 26.65 6.54 10.78
N ILE A 68 25.89 5.93 11.71
CA ILE A 68 25.03 6.65 12.64
C ILE A 68 25.85 7.55 13.55
N ALA A 69 26.97 7.07 14.11
CA ALA A 69 27.85 7.85 14.96
C ALA A 69 28.51 9.02 14.20
N GLY A 70 29.01 8.77 12.98
CA GLY A 70 29.62 9.80 12.15
C GLY A 70 28.63 10.88 11.71
N THR A 71 27.42 10.48 11.31
CA THR A 71 26.34 11.42 10.95
C THR A 71 25.82 12.18 12.16
N ALA A 72 25.65 11.53 13.31
CA ALA A 72 25.29 12.20 14.56
C ALA A 72 26.32 13.28 14.94
N TRP A 73 27.61 12.93 14.90
CA TRP A 73 28.69 13.87 15.20
C TRP A 73 28.76 15.03 14.21
N TYR A 74 28.67 14.75 12.91
CA TYR A 74 28.62 15.78 11.86
C TYR A 74 27.53 16.81 12.15
N THR A 75 26.37 16.32 12.58
CA THR A 75 25.20 17.17 12.81
C THR A 75 25.22 17.97 14.10
N THR A 76 26.06 17.58 15.07
CA THR A 76 26.32 18.38 16.27
C THR A 76 27.22 19.58 15.97
N GLN A 77 28.07 19.50 14.94
CA GLN A 77 29.04 20.55 14.61
C GLN A 77 28.43 21.73 13.81
N ASP A 78 27.47 21.48 12.91
CA ASP A 78 26.78 22.52 12.13
C ASP A 78 25.24 22.34 12.15
N PRO A 79 24.53 22.88 13.14
CA PRO A 79 23.09 22.67 13.30
C PRO A 79 22.29 23.55 12.34
N LEU A 80 22.16 23.13 11.08
CA LEU A 80 21.09 23.63 10.21
C LEU A 80 19.75 23.20 10.79
N ARG A 81 18.86 24.14 11.07
CA ARG A 81 17.54 23.87 11.65
C ARG A 81 16.48 23.78 10.56
N VAL A 82 15.53 22.87 10.71
CA VAL A 82 14.38 22.77 9.82
C VAL A 82 13.50 24.02 10.01
N PRO A 83 13.15 24.77 8.95
CA PRO A 83 12.33 25.97 9.08
C PRO A 83 10.97 25.62 9.72
N GLY A 84 10.61 26.33 10.79
CA GLY A 84 9.34 26.13 11.51
C GLY A 84 9.39 25.13 12.69
N THR A 85 10.50 24.43 12.94
CA THR A 85 10.68 23.58 14.14
C THR A 85 12.01 23.84 14.84
N PHE A 86 12.14 23.41 16.09
CA PHE A 86 13.41 23.46 16.84
C PHE A 86 14.38 22.31 16.47
N MET A 87 14.07 21.56 15.41
CA MET A 87 14.74 20.33 15.07
C MET A 87 15.96 20.57 14.17
N PRO A 88 17.16 20.10 14.53
CA PRO A 88 18.29 20.12 13.61
C PRO A 88 18.01 19.13 12.47
N VAL A 89 18.26 19.55 11.23
CA VAL A 89 18.18 18.72 10.01
C VAL A 89 18.96 17.41 10.20
N GLY A 90 20.04 17.49 10.97
CA GLY A 90 20.83 16.35 11.33
C GLY A 90 20.18 15.31 12.24
N ALA A 91 19.34 15.71 13.18
CA ALA A 91 18.56 14.74 13.97
C ALA A 91 17.52 14.02 13.10
N VAL A 92 17.03 14.67 12.05
CA VAL A 92 16.13 14.07 11.06
C VAL A 92 16.87 13.03 10.21
N ILE A 93 18.07 13.35 9.72
CA ILE A 93 18.87 12.42 8.92
C ILE A 93 19.32 11.23 9.77
N THR A 94 19.81 11.48 10.98
CA THR A 94 20.26 10.41 11.89
C THR A 94 19.09 9.56 12.37
N GLY A 95 17.94 10.17 12.67
CA GLY A 95 16.73 9.42 13.00
C GLY A 95 16.23 8.59 11.84
N PHE A 96 16.37 9.04 10.59
CA PHE A 96 16.06 8.22 9.42
C PHE A 96 16.98 7.00 9.35
N LEU A 97 18.29 7.20 9.48
CA LEU A 97 19.29 6.12 9.43
C LEU A 97 19.09 5.09 10.54
N VAL A 98 18.82 5.54 11.77
CA VAL A 98 18.47 4.66 12.90
C VAL A 98 17.18 3.89 12.62
N SER A 99 16.18 4.53 12.01
CA SER A 99 14.92 3.88 11.66
C SER A 99 15.10 2.82 10.56
N VAL A 100 15.95 3.09 9.56
CA VAL A 100 16.31 2.13 8.50
C VAL A 100 17.09 0.96 9.09
N PHE A 101 18.04 1.24 9.98
CA PHE A 101 18.83 0.20 10.63
C PHE A 101 17.96 -0.71 11.53
N ALA A 102 17.04 -0.13 12.31
CA ALA A 102 16.21 -0.88 13.26
C ALA A 102 15.07 -1.69 12.59
N PHE A 103 14.51 -1.19 11.48
CA PHE A 103 13.31 -1.77 10.85
C PHE A 103 13.48 -2.15 9.37
N GLY A 104 14.66 -1.96 8.80
CA GLY A 104 15.00 -2.41 7.45
C GLY A 104 15.11 -3.93 7.39
N ASN A 105 14.74 -4.50 6.24
CA ASN A 105 14.86 -5.93 5.98
C ASN A 105 15.78 -6.18 4.77
N GLN A 106 16.24 -7.41 4.56
CA GLN A 106 17.14 -7.76 3.45
C GLN A 106 16.50 -7.59 2.07
N GLN A 107 15.16 -7.69 1.96
CA GLN A 107 14.43 -7.52 0.69
C GLN A 107 14.05 -6.05 0.42
N ASP A 108 13.67 -5.31 1.46
CA ASP A 108 13.29 -3.90 1.36
C ASP A 108 14.01 -3.09 2.44
N VAL A 109 14.87 -2.19 2.00
CA VAL A 109 15.62 -1.27 2.87
C VAL A 109 14.68 -0.25 3.53
N ILE A 110 13.58 0.11 2.87
CA ILE A 110 12.59 1.07 3.35
C ILE A 110 11.26 0.35 3.56
N THR A 111 11.03 -0.09 4.79
CA THR A 111 9.75 -0.69 5.21
C THR A 111 8.77 0.43 5.61
N PRO A 112 7.44 0.27 5.47
CA PRO A 112 6.47 1.23 6.01
C PRO A 112 6.71 1.60 7.49
N ARG A 113 7.19 0.65 8.30
CA ARG A 113 7.57 0.87 9.71
C ARG A 113 8.70 1.90 9.87
N THR A 114 9.69 1.87 8.99
CA THR A 114 10.81 2.83 8.97
C THR A 114 10.30 4.26 8.81
N ILE A 115 9.35 4.48 7.90
CA ILE A 115 8.77 5.80 7.63
C ILE A 115 7.87 6.24 8.79
N VAL A 116 7.11 5.30 9.39
CA VAL A 116 6.24 5.57 10.53
C VAL A 116 7.02 6.01 11.77
N PHE A 117 8.12 5.33 12.14
CA PHE A 117 8.88 5.66 13.35
C PHE A 117 9.94 6.76 13.16
N TRP A 118 10.21 7.15 11.92
CA TRP A 118 11.22 8.16 11.63
C TRP A 118 10.99 9.50 12.35
N PRO A 119 9.79 10.10 12.35
CA PRO A 119 9.55 11.37 13.04
C PRO A 119 9.80 11.28 14.56
N THR A 120 9.35 10.21 15.21
CA THR A 120 9.50 10.04 16.67
C THR A 120 10.94 9.78 17.09
N ILE A 121 11.66 8.92 16.37
CA ILE A 121 13.09 8.65 16.64
C ILE A 121 13.91 9.93 16.45
N SER A 122 13.63 10.70 15.41
CA SER A 122 14.31 11.96 15.15
C SER A 122 14.05 12.98 16.27
N ALA A 123 12.82 13.05 16.79
CA ALA A 123 12.46 13.93 17.93
C ALA A 123 13.17 13.51 19.22
N LEU A 124 13.29 12.20 19.48
CA LEU A 124 14.04 11.67 20.61
C LEU A 124 15.53 12.03 20.52
N ILE A 125 16.16 11.85 19.35
CA ILE A 125 17.56 12.23 19.14
C ILE A 125 17.79 13.73 19.39
N THR A 126 16.83 14.56 18.99
CA THR A 126 16.87 16.01 19.24
C THR A 126 16.82 16.35 20.73
N ALA A 127 16.11 15.56 21.53
CA ALA A 127 15.96 15.79 22.95
C ALA A 127 17.16 15.33 23.78
N ILE A 128 17.92 14.32 23.34
CA ILE A 128 19.04 13.72 24.09
C ILE A 128 20.05 14.77 24.61
N PRO A 129 20.54 15.73 23.80
CA PRO A 129 21.53 16.70 24.26
C PRO A 129 21.03 17.60 25.40
N GLU A 130 19.72 17.86 25.52
CA GLU A 130 19.18 18.71 26.59
C GLU A 130 19.19 18.04 27.97
N PHE A 131 19.38 16.71 28.03
CA PHE A 131 19.52 15.95 29.28
C PHE A 131 20.99 15.76 29.71
N ILE A 132 21.94 16.17 28.88
CA ILE A 132 23.39 15.95 29.08
C ILE A 132 24.13 17.29 28.97
N GLU A 133 24.67 17.79 30.08
CA GLU A 133 25.61 18.92 30.09
C GLU A 133 27.03 18.39 30.32
N GLY A 134 27.98 18.70 29.43
CA GLY A 134 29.39 18.33 29.58
C GLY A 134 30.22 18.56 28.31
N SER A 135 31.22 19.44 28.43
CA SER A 135 32.32 19.57 27.46
C SER A 135 33.37 18.52 27.80
N ASP A 136 33.54 17.55 26.91
CA ASP A 136 34.63 16.55 26.76
C ASP A 136 35.12 15.70 27.95
N THR A 137 34.88 16.01 29.23
CA THR A 137 35.43 15.16 30.33
C THR A 137 34.55 14.89 31.55
N ASP A 138 33.41 15.58 31.74
CA ASP A 138 32.47 15.29 32.85
C ASP A 138 31.01 15.41 32.38
N ALA A 139 30.41 14.29 31.98
CA ALA A 139 28.99 14.24 31.63
C ALA A 139 28.13 14.06 32.90
N LYS A 140 27.38 15.09 33.29
CA LYS A 140 26.43 15.01 34.40
C LYS A 140 25.01 15.03 33.85
N ALA A 141 24.22 14.01 34.18
CA ALA A 141 22.81 13.96 33.86
C ALA A 141 22.09 15.10 34.60
N ARG A 142 21.49 16.03 33.85
CA ARG A 142 20.74 17.14 34.42
C ARG A 142 19.29 17.04 33.99
N ILE A 143 18.38 17.35 34.91
CA ILE A 143 16.97 17.46 34.54
C ILE A 143 16.77 18.85 33.89
N PRO A 144 16.30 18.94 32.63
CA PRO A 144 16.21 20.20 31.89
C PRO A 144 15.30 21.22 32.60
N LYS A 145 15.43 22.49 32.23
CA LYS A 145 14.60 23.58 32.79
C LYS A 145 13.13 23.36 32.42
N PRO A 146 12.16 23.87 33.20
CA PRO A 146 10.73 23.65 32.94
C PRO A 146 10.27 24.06 31.53
N GLN A 147 10.85 25.13 30.97
CA GLN A 147 10.53 25.63 29.63
C GLN A 147 11.01 24.69 28.52
N ASP A 148 12.22 24.13 28.68
CA ASP A 148 12.82 23.20 27.72
C ASP A 148 12.09 21.85 27.74
N ARG A 149 11.64 21.40 28.93
CA ARG A 149 10.75 20.22 29.06
C ARG A 149 9.46 20.36 28.26
N GLN A 150 8.80 21.51 28.34
CA GLN A 150 7.57 21.75 27.59
C GLN A 150 7.82 21.70 26.09
N ARG A 151 8.93 22.28 25.62
CA ARG A 151 9.32 22.24 24.20
C ARG A 151 9.61 20.82 23.71
N ILE A 152 10.35 20.02 24.48
CA ILE A 152 10.60 18.61 24.16
C ILE A 152 9.29 17.81 24.11
N ILE A 153 8.41 17.98 25.10
CA ILE A 153 7.13 17.26 25.15
C ILE A 153 6.27 17.62 23.93
N ILE A 154 6.17 18.90 23.57
CA ILE A 154 5.43 19.35 22.39
C ILE A 154 6.06 18.78 21.11
N LEU A 155 7.38 18.78 20.98
CA LEU A 155 8.10 18.23 19.84
C LEU A 155 7.83 16.72 19.69
N VAL A 156 8.00 15.94 20.76
CA VAL A 156 7.76 14.49 20.75
C VAL A 156 6.29 14.20 20.46
N ALA A 157 5.35 14.88 21.12
CA ALA A 157 3.92 14.69 20.91
C ALA A 157 3.51 15.01 19.46
N SER A 158 4.00 16.11 18.89
CA SER A 158 3.73 16.47 17.49
C SER A 158 4.31 15.44 16.51
N SER A 159 5.53 14.96 16.75
CA SER A 159 6.15 13.91 15.94
C SER A 159 5.38 12.58 16.02
N MET A 160 4.85 12.23 17.20
CA MET A 160 4.04 11.02 17.39
C MET A 160 2.68 11.13 16.70
N LEU A 161 2.06 12.31 16.71
CA LEU A 161 0.85 12.57 15.93
C LEU A 161 1.13 12.42 14.43
N LEU A 162 2.24 12.95 13.92
CA LEU A 162 2.64 12.77 12.51
C LEU A 162 2.86 11.29 12.18
N SER A 163 3.56 10.55 13.05
CA SER A 163 3.73 9.10 12.90
C SER A 163 2.40 8.35 12.85
N CYS A 164 1.43 8.73 13.69
CA CYS A 164 0.08 8.14 13.68
C CYS A 164 -0.64 8.39 12.35
N TRP A 165 -0.55 9.61 11.81
CA TRP A 165 -1.13 9.95 10.50
C TRP A 165 -0.48 9.16 9.35
N ILE A 166 0.84 9.03 9.37
CA ILE A 166 1.58 8.23 8.37
C ILE A 166 1.19 6.75 8.48
N GLN A 167 1.09 6.20 9.69
CA GLN A 167 0.65 4.82 9.90
C GLN A 167 -0.78 4.62 9.38
N PHE A 168 -1.67 5.55 9.69
CA PHE A 168 -3.05 5.54 9.20
C PHE A 168 -3.08 5.52 7.66
N TYR A 169 -2.26 6.33 7.00
CA TYR A 169 -2.15 6.32 5.54
C TYR A 169 -1.77 4.93 4.99
N PHE A 170 -0.71 4.30 5.51
CA PHE A 170 -0.29 2.97 5.05
C PHE A 170 -1.35 1.88 5.31
N VAL A 171 -2.04 1.94 6.45
CA VAL A 171 -3.13 1.02 6.76
C VAL A 171 -4.28 1.19 5.76
N MET A 172 -4.67 2.43 5.48
CA MET A 172 -5.73 2.73 4.52
C MET A 172 -5.37 2.32 3.10
N ASP A 173 -4.14 2.62 2.66
CA ASP A 173 -3.63 2.19 1.35
C ASP A 173 -3.66 0.66 1.20
N HIS A 174 -3.18 -0.06 2.22
CA HIS A 174 -3.23 -1.52 2.24
C HIS A 174 -4.68 -2.04 2.17
N TRP A 175 -5.61 -1.43 2.90
CA TRP A 175 -7.03 -1.78 2.82
C TRP A 175 -7.61 -1.56 1.41
N PHE A 176 -7.26 -0.46 0.74
CA PHE A 176 -7.75 -0.19 -0.61
C PHE A 176 -7.17 -1.12 -1.67
N GLN A 177 -5.94 -1.63 -1.47
CA GLN A 177 -5.35 -2.63 -2.34
C GLN A 177 -6.02 -4.00 -2.18
N GLN A 178 -6.38 -4.38 -0.95
CA GLN A 178 -7.01 -5.68 -0.65
C GLN A 178 -8.52 -5.70 -0.89
N TYR A 179 -9.19 -4.55 -0.73
CA TYR A 179 -10.63 -4.38 -0.85
C TYR A 179 -10.98 -3.22 -1.78
N PRO A 180 -10.67 -3.32 -3.09
CA PRO A 180 -10.97 -2.26 -4.06
C PRO A 180 -12.46 -1.93 -4.15
N SER A 181 -13.36 -2.87 -3.78
CA SER A 181 -14.81 -2.61 -3.75
C SER A 181 -15.21 -1.56 -2.72
N LEU A 182 -14.41 -1.32 -1.67
CA LEU A 182 -14.62 -0.21 -0.73
C LEU A 182 -14.44 1.17 -1.37
N GLN A 183 -13.73 1.25 -2.50
CA GLN A 183 -13.56 2.51 -3.21
C GLN A 183 -14.89 3.00 -3.81
N ALA A 184 -15.78 2.09 -4.21
CA ALA A 184 -17.10 2.44 -4.74
C ALA A 184 -18.09 2.92 -3.65
N ASP A 185 -17.75 2.72 -2.37
CA ASP A 185 -18.63 3.06 -1.26
C ASP A 185 -18.57 4.54 -0.86
N THR A 186 -19.60 5.02 -0.17
CA THR A 186 -19.82 6.45 0.10
C THR A 186 -19.37 6.86 1.51
N PHE A 187 -18.16 7.38 1.64
CA PHE A 187 -17.63 7.92 2.90
C PHE A 187 -18.18 9.30 3.33
N LYS A 188 -19.34 9.73 2.82
CA LYS A 188 -19.92 11.07 3.08
C LYS A 188 -20.17 11.38 4.57
N ARG A 189 -20.29 10.36 5.41
CA ARG A 189 -20.50 10.52 6.87
C ARG A 189 -19.21 10.48 7.67
N SER A 190 -18.05 10.28 7.03
CA SER A 190 -16.76 10.30 7.70
C SER A 190 -16.23 11.73 7.76
N THR A 191 -15.90 12.20 8.96
CA THR A 191 -15.22 13.49 9.18
C THR A 191 -13.73 13.43 8.84
N VAL A 192 -13.20 12.23 8.57
CA VAL A 192 -11.75 11.98 8.41
C VAL A 192 -11.35 11.82 6.94
N VAL A 193 -12.27 11.42 6.06
CA VAL A 193 -11.96 11.08 4.66
C VAL A 193 -12.65 12.06 3.71
N VAL A 194 -11.93 13.07 3.25
CA VAL A 194 -12.38 13.97 2.16
C VAL A 194 -11.86 13.40 0.85
N ARG A 195 -12.77 13.00 -0.05
CA ARG A 195 -12.41 12.51 -1.39
C ARG A 195 -12.35 13.66 -2.39
N THR A 196 -11.20 13.83 -3.01
CA THR A 196 -10.95 14.81 -4.07
C THR A 196 -11.28 14.26 -5.46
N GLU A 197 -11.33 12.94 -5.64
CA GLU A 197 -11.53 12.26 -6.93
C GLU A 197 -12.99 11.87 -7.23
N GLU A 198 -13.26 11.70 -8.53
CA GLU A 198 -14.58 11.41 -9.08
C GLU A 198 -15.05 9.99 -8.70
N ARG A 199 -16.34 9.85 -8.38
CA ARG A 199 -16.89 8.59 -7.86
C ARG A 199 -16.89 7.48 -8.91
N VAL A 200 -16.20 6.38 -8.61
CA VAL A 200 -16.52 5.08 -9.21
C VAL A 200 -17.90 4.67 -8.71
N LYS A 201 -18.93 4.80 -9.55
CA LYS A 201 -20.33 4.58 -9.16
C LYS A 201 -20.68 3.10 -8.94
N VAL A 202 -19.86 2.17 -9.42
CA VAL A 202 -20.15 0.72 -9.41
C VAL A 202 -18.88 -0.07 -9.06
N PRO A 203 -18.91 -0.98 -8.07
CA PRO A 203 -17.75 -1.77 -7.69
C PRO A 203 -17.35 -2.73 -8.82
N GLN A 204 -16.15 -2.55 -9.39
CA GLN A 204 -15.69 -3.29 -10.57
C GLN A 204 -15.66 -4.80 -10.36
N ASN A 205 -15.16 -5.26 -9.21
CA ASN A 205 -15.04 -6.68 -8.92
C ASN A 205 -16.39 -7.40 -8.87
N GLY A 206 -17.42 -6.75 -8.32
CA GLY A 206 -18.78 -7.26 -8.36
C GLY A 206 -19.35 -7.37 -9.78
N VAL A 207 -18.96 -6.46 -10.69
CA VAL A 207 -19.33 -6.52 -12.11
C VAL A 207 -18.61 -7.66 -12.82
N VAL A 208 -17.29 -7.78 -12.61
CA VAL A 208 -16.46 -8.84 -13.18
C VAL A 208 -17.01 -10.23 -12.82
N ILE A 209 -17.45 -10.42 -11.58
CA ILE A 209 -18.11 -11.66 -11.16
C ILE A 209 -19.32 -11.98 -12.06
N LEU A 210 -20.23 -11.02 -12.24
CA LEU A 210 -21.46 -11.22 -13.02
C LEU A 210 -21.17 -11.38 -14.51
N GLU A 211 -20.20 -10.65 -15.06
CA GLU A 211 -19.77 -10.78 -16.45
C GLU A 211 -19.12 -12.12 -16.77
N ARG A 212 -18.41 -12.72 -15.81
CA ARG A 212 -17.82 -14.06 -15.96
C ARG A 212 -18.83 -15.17 -15.71
N LEU A 213 -19.82 -14.95 -14.85
CA LEU A 213 -20.87 -15.93 -14.56
C LEU A 213 -21.90 -16.02 -15.68
N GLN A 214 -22.30 -14.89 -16.26
CA GLN A 214 -23.31 -14.82 -17.31
C GLN A 214 -23.09 -15.82 -18.47
N PRO A 215 -21.93 -15.86 -19.16
CA PRO A 215 -21.76 -16.75 -20.30
C PRO A 215 -21.88 -18.23 -19.91
N ILE A 216 -21.45 -18.60 -18.69
CA ILE A 216 -21.57 -19.97 -18.17
C ILE A 216 -23.05 -20.35 -17.98
N VAL A 217 -23.86 -19.43 -17.46
CA VAL A 217 -25.30 -19.63 -17.30
C VAL A 217 -26.00 -19.70 -18.66
N ILE A 218 -25.61 -18.86 -19.61
CA ILE A 218 -26.14 -18.89 -20.99
C ILE A 218 -25.81 -20.24 -21.65
N GLU A 219 -24.57 -20.73 -21.54
CA GLU A 219 -24.15 -22.01 -22.12
C GLU A 219 -24.94 -23.20 -21.55
N GLN A 220 -25.34 -23.15 -20.28
CA GLN A 220 -26.11 -24.23 -19.64
C GLN A 220 -27.61 -24.23 -19.96
N ILE A 221 -28.16 -23.10 -20.42
CA ILE A 221 -29.60 -22.93 -20.62
C ILE A 221 -29.94 -22.81 -22.10
N ASN A 222 -29.12 -22.11 -22.88
CA ASN A 222 -29.42 -21.82 -24.28
C ASN A 222 -29.50 -23.11 -25.11
N GLN A 223 -30.52 -23.23 -25.95
CA GLN A 223 -30.77 -24.39 -26.82
C GLN A 223 -31.01 -25.71 -26.09
N THR A 224 -31.23 -25.69 -24.78
CA THR A 224 -31.60 -26.88 -24.00
C THR A 224 -33.12 -27.10 -24.02
N PRO A 225 -33.61 -28.35 -23.92
CA PRO A 225 -35.04 -28.64 -23.89
C PRO A 225 -35.76 -27.92 -22.75
N TRP A 226 -36.95 -27.38 -23.00
CA TRP A 226 -37.68 -26.57 -22.01
C TRP A 226 -37.89 -27.27 -20.66
N SER A 227 -38.21 -28.56 -20.68
CA SER A 227 -38.41 -29.36 -19.47
C SER A 227 -37.15 -29.54 -18.61
N GLU A 228 -35.96 -29.50 -19.22
CA GLU A 228 -34.69 -29.53 -18.50
C GLU A 228 -34.37 -28.18 -17.89
N VAL A 229 -34.72 -27.08 -18.57
CA VAL A 229 -34.56 -25.72 -18.06
C VAL A 229 -35.44 -25.46 -16.85
N GLU A 230 -36.69 -25.92 -16.86
CA GLU A 230 -37.56 -25.82 -15.69
C GLU A 230 -36.96 -26.52 -14.46
N LYS A 231 -36.39 -27.73 -14.65
CA LYS A 231 -35.66 -28.44 -13.58
C LYS A 231 -34.41 -27.68 -13.15
N TRP A 232 -33.65 -27.15 -14.10
CA TRP A 232 -32.46 -26.35 -13.82
C TRP A 232 -32.81 -25.11 -12.99
N LEU A 233 -33.92 -24.43 -13.30
CA LEU A 233 -34.38 -23.24 -12.59
C LEU A 233 -34.85 -23.54 -11.17
N LEU A 234 -35.47 -24.71 -10.93
CA LEU A 234 -35.79 -25.18 -9.58
C LEU A 234 -34.52 -25.39 -8.73
N GLU A 235 -33.45 -25.89 -9.35
CA GLU A 235 -32.16 -26.11 -8.69
C GLU A 235 -31.19 -24.92 -8.77
N ALA A 236 -31.63 -23.78 -9.32
CA ALA A 236 -30.77 -22.65 -9.64
C ALA A 236 -29.97 -22.18 -8.42
N LYS A 237 -30.58 -22.18 -7.21
CA LYS A 237 -29.92 -21.78 -5.97
C LYS A 237 -28.62 -22.52 -5.71
N GLN A 238 -28.63 -23.85 -5.88
CA GLN A 238 -27.46 -24.67 -5.64
C GLN A 238 -26.48 -24.56 -6.82
N ARG A 239 -26.98 -24.62 -8.06
CA ARG A 239 -26.16 -24.58 -9.28
C ARG A 239 -25.45 -23.24 -9.46
N VAL A 240 -26.18 -22.13 -9.42
CA VAL A 240 -25.61 -20.78 -9.54
C VAL A 240 -24.71 -20.47 -8.34
N GLY A 241 -25.05 -20.96 -7.15
CA GLY A 241 -24.21 -20.80 -5.95
C GLY A 241 -22.86 -21.53 -6.03
N THR A 242 -22.81 -22.74 -6.61
CA THR A 242 -21.54 -23.47 -6.83
C THR A 242 -20.72 -22.85 -7.96
N LEU A 243 -21.35 -22.54 -9.09
CA LEU A 243 -20.71 -21.83 -10.21
C LEU A 243 -20.16 -20.48 -9.76
N GLY A 244 -20.93 -19.75 -8.96
CA GLY A 244 -20.53 -18.45 -8.44
C GLY A 244 -19.27 -18.49 -7.57
N ARG A 245 -19.18 -19.47 -6.67
CA ARG A 245 -17.98 -19.68 -5.85
C ARG A 245 -16.75 -20.00 -6.72
N ALA A 246 -16.91 -20.82 -7.76
CA ALA A 246 -15.83 -21.13 -8.69
C ALA A 246 -15.37 -19.88 -9.47
N VAL A 247 -16.31 -19.05 -9.93
CA VAL A 247 -16.01 -17.79 -10.64
C VAL A 247 -15.31 -16.79 -9.73
N ILE A 248 -15.77 -16.64 -8.48
CA ILE A 248 -15.15 -15.77 -7.47
C ILE A 248 -13.71 -16.22 -7.22
N GLN A 249 -13.48 -17.50 -6.92
CA GLN A 249 -12.15 -18.01 -6.64
C GLN A 249 -11.18 -17.80 -7.82
N LYS A 250 -11.66 -17.98 -9.05
CA LYS A 250 -10.85 -17.81 -10.26
C LYS A 250 -10.57 -16.34 -10.59
N SER A 251 -11.54 -15.45 -10.38
CA SER A 251 -11.46 -14.05 -10.82
C SER A 251 -10.87 -13.13 -9.75
N LEU A 252 -11.09 -13.45 -8.48
CA LEU A 252 -10.71 -12.63 -7.32
C LEU A 252 -9.69 -13.31 -6.42
N GLY A 253 -9.08 -14.43 -6.83
CA GLY A 253 -8.14 -15.19 -5.99
C GLY A 253 -6.95 -14.38 -5.45
N LYS A 254 -6.62 -13.23 -6.08
CA LYS A 254 -5.58 -12.30 -5.63
C LYS A 254 -6.02 -11.39 -4.46
N TYR A 255 -7.32 -11.16 -4.28
CA TYR A 255 -7.86 -10.22 -3.32
C TYR A 255 -8.54 -10.94 -2.15
N GLU A 256 -8.34 -10.44 -0.93
CA GLU A 256 -9.02 -10.94 0.28
C GLU A 256 -10.54 -10.68 0.23
N GLU A 257 -11.00 -9.69 -0.55
CA GLU A 257 -12.44 -9.40 -0.67
C GLU A 257 -13.27 -10.52 -1.33
N LYS A 258 -12.64 -11.54 -1.91
CA LYS A 258 -13.34 -12.68 -2.54
C LYS A 258 -14.33 -13.36 -1.57
N ASP A 259 -13.96 -13.45 -0.30
CA ASP A 259 -14.77 -14.10 0.74
C ASP A 259 -15.94 -13.21 1.20
N LEU A 260 -15.93 -11.93 0.80
CA LEU A 260 -16.97 -10.94 1.09
C LEU A 260 -18.00 -10.79 -0.03
N TRP A 261 -17.87 -11.57 -1.10
CA TRP A 261 -18.82 -11.62 -2.21
C TRP A 261 -19.63 -12.93 -2.17
N ARG A 262 -20.95 -12.81 -2.32
CA ARG A 262 -21.85 -13.96 -2.43
C ARG A 262 -22.74 -13.84 -3.66
N ILE A 263 -22.88 -14.94 -4.40
CA ILE A 263 -23.79 -14.99 -5.55
C ILE A 263 -25.07 -15.71 -5.14
N GLU A 264 -26.21 -15.11 -5.49
CA GLU A 264 -27.52 -15.73 -5.34
C GLU A 264 -28.37 -15.50 -6.59
N PRO A 265 -29.07 -16.54 -7.07
CA PRO A 265 -30.12 -16.34 -8.06
C PRO A 265 -31.45 -15.94 -7.38
N ARG A 266 -32.29 -15.24 -8.14
CA ARG A 266 -33.72 -15.08 -7.89
C ARG A 266 -34.46 -15.44 -9.17
N VAL A 267 -35.42 -16.35 -9.07
CA VAL A 267 -36.23 -16.80 -10.20
C VAL A 267 -37.63 -16.25 -10.00
N ALA A 268 -38.16 -15.55 -11.00
CA ALA A 268 -39.54 -15.08 -11.03
C ALA A 268 -40.26 -15.66 -12.25
N ASN A 269 -41.46 -16.19 -12.04
CA ASN A 269 -42.29 -16.70 -13.13
C ASN A 269 -43.00 -15.53 -13.83
N THR A 270 -43.03 -15.56 -15.16
CA THR A 270 -43.76 -14.62 -16.00
C THR A 270 -44.71 -15.37 -16.93
N LYS A 271 -45.74 -14.70 -17.46
CA LYS A 271 -46.79 -15.35 -18.26
C LYS A 271 -46.28 -16.18 -19.46
N SER A 272 -45.10 -15.87 -19.98
CA SER A 272 -44.50 -16.52 -21.16
C SER A 272 -43.15 -17.21 -20.88
N GLY A 273 -42.68 -17.27 -19.64
CA GLY A 273 -41.34 -17.80 -19.33
C GLY A 273 -40.85 -17.43 -17.93
N TYR A 274 -39.54 -17.31 -17.76
CA TYR A 274 -38.91 -17.02 -16.46
C TYR A 274 -37.95 -15.83 -16.53
N ILE A 275 -37.85 -15.09 -15.43
CA ILE A 275 -36.78 -14.11 -15.21
C ILE A 275 -35.83 -14.67 -14.17
N LEU A 276 -34.57 -14.82 -14.55
CA LEU A 276 -33.45 -15.19 -13.69
C LEU A 276 -32.63 -13.94 -13.36
N ASP A 277 -32.79 -13.43 -12.15
CA ASP A 277 -31.99 -12.35 -11.58
C ASP A 277 -30.73 -12.94 -10.92
N LEU A 278 -29.56 -12.68 -11.52
CA LEU A 278 -28.27 -13.00 -10.94
C LEU A 278 -27.84 -11.85 -10.02
N LEU A 279 -27.72 -12.14 -8.72
CA LEU A 279 -27.31 -11.18 -7.71
C LEU A 279 -25.86 -11.44 -7.27
N SER A 280 -25.03 -10.40 -7.30
CA SER A 280 -23.73 -10.37 -6.62
C SER A 280 -23.86 -9.48 -5.38
N ILE A 281 -23.86 -10.10 -4.21
CA ILE A 281 -24.17 -9.48 -2.92
C ILE A 281 -22.87 -9.23 -2.17
N TRP A 282 -22.69 -7.99 -1.71
CA TRP A 282 -21.59 -7.61 -0.83
C TRP A 282 -21.98 -7.88 0.63
N ILE A 283 -21.25 -8.75 1.32
CA ILE A 283 -21.42 -9.04 2.74
C ILE A 283 -20.36 -8.35 3.62
N GLY A 284 -19.43 -7.64 3.01
CA GLY A 284 -18.37 -6.90 3.70
C GLY A 284 -18.84 -5.60 4.35
N PRO A 285 -17.91 -4.86 5.00
CA PRO A 285 -18.21 -3.56 5.56
C PRO A 285 -18.69 -2.61 4.46
N SER A 286 -19.74 -1.84 4.76
CA SER A 286 -20.23 -0.81 3.86
C SER A 286 -20.87 0.34 4.63
N SER A 287 -20.98 1.49 3.99
CA SER A 287 -21.52 2.73 4.53
C SER A 287 -23.03 2.65 4.73
N ASN A 288 -23.68 1.70 4.06
CA ASN A 288 -25.07 1.35 4.28
C ASN A 288 -25.15 0.11 5.19
N PRO A 289 -25.75 0.16 6.38
CA PRO A 289 -25.86 -1.01 7.25
C PRO A 289 -26.65 -2.16 6.62
N ARG A 290 -27.44 -1.92 5.57
CA ARG A 290 -28.17 -2.94 4.82
C ARG A 290 -27.35 -3.55 3.67
N GLY A 291 -26.12 -3.10 3.45
CA GLY A 291 -25.28 -3.53 2.34
C GLY A 291 -25.73 -3.01 0.98
N TYR A 292 -25.21 -3.65 -0.06
CA TYR A 292 -25.59 -3.41 -1.45
C TYR A 292 -25.41 -4.69 -2.26
N PHE A 293 -26.07 -4.73 -3.42
CA PHE A 293 -25.91 -5.83 -4.36
C PHE A 293 -25.96 -5.33 -5.80
N LEU A 294 -25.31 -6.05 -6.69
CA LEU A 294 -25.43 -5.87 -8.13
C LEU A 294 -26.40 -6.90 -8.66
N ARG A 295 -27.31 -6.44 -9.52
CA ARG A 295 -28.27 -7.31 -10.20
C ARG A 295 -28.02 -7.30 -11.70
N LYS A 296 -28.05 -8.49 -12.29
CA LYS A 296 -28.11 -8.70 -13.74
C LYS A 296 -29.27 -9.63 -14.05
N SER A 297 -30.25 -9.13 -14.79
CA SER A 297 -31.48 -9.86 -15.10
C SER A 297 -31.35 -10.58 -16.44
N CYS A 298 -31.81 -11.82 -16.50
CA CYS A 298 -31.86 -12.65 -17.70
C CYS A 298 -33.28 -13.15 -17.93
N ARG A 299 -33.82 -12.93 -19.12
CA ARG A 299 -35.13 -13.42 -19.57
C ARG A 299 -34.94 -14.75 -20.27
N ILE A 300 -35.75 -15.73 -19.91
CA ILE A 300 -35.71 -17.10 -20.44
C ILE A 300 -37.09 -17.43 -21.01
N GLU A 301 -37.15 -17.69 -22.31
CA GLU A 301 -38.40 -17.94 -23.03
C GLU A 301 -38.36 -19.25 -23.82
N PRO A 302 -39.50 -19.97 -23.94
CA PRO A 302 -39.60 -21.15 -24.78
C PRO A 302 -39.74 -20.73 -26.24
N VAL A 303 -38.87 -21.27 -27.09
CA VAL A 303 -38.87 -21.04 -28.54
C VAL A 303 -39.02 -22.38 -29.26
N ALA A 304 -39.82 -22.40 -30.32
CA ALA A 304 -39.99 -23.59 -31.14
C ALA A 304 -38.74 -23.78 -32.02
N ALA A 305 -38.06 -24.91 -31.86
CA ALA A 305 -36.94 -25.35 -32.68
C ALA A 305 -37.28 -26.64 -33.43
N THR A 306 -36.59 -26.86 -34.55
CA THR A 306 -36.74 -28.08 -35.34
C THR A 306 -35.57 -29.00 -35.03
N SER A 307 -35.87 -30.21 -34.57
CA SER A 307 -34.87 -31.26 -34.35
C SER A 307 -34.24 -31.70 -35.68
N ASN A 308 -33.03 -32.26 -35.63
CA ASN A 308 -32.40 -32.97 -36.75
C ASN A 308 -33.26 -34.13 -37.29
N SER A 309 -34.22 -34.62 -36.50
CA SER A 309 -35.20 -35.65 -36.87
C SER A 309 -36.52 -35.10 -37.46
N GLY A 310 -36.65 -33.78 -37.65
CA GLY A 310 -37.86 -33.13 -38.19
C GLY A 310 -38.98 -32.89 -37.19
N ASN A 311 -38.84 -33.31 -35.93
CA ASN A 311 -39.81 -33.05 -34.87
C ASN A 311 -39.69 -31.62 -34.33
N LYS A 312 -40.83 -30.96 -34.07
CA LYS A 312 -40.88 -29.67 -33.36
C LYS A 312 -40.60 -29.89 -31.88
N ILE A 313 -39.50 -29.31 -31.38
CA ILE A 313 -39.12 -29.35 -29.96
C ILE A 313 -39.16 -27.92 -29.42
N THR A 314 -39.55 -27.75 -28.16
CA THR A 314 -39.43 -26.46 -27.46
C THR A 314 -38.08 -26.39 -26.76
N VAL A 315 -37.27 -25.40 -27.12
CA VAL A 315 -35.96 -25.12 -26.51
C VAL A 315 -36.01 -23.77 -25.81
N ALA A 316 -35.13 -23.55 -24.83
CA ALA A 316 -35.02 -22.25 -24.19
C ALA A 316 -34.09 -21.31 -24.95
N GLU A 317 -34.51 -20.05 -25.06
CA GLU A 317 -33.66 -18.92 -25.44
C GLU A 317 -33.47 -18.02 -24.21
N ILE A 318 -32.25 -17.54 -23.99
CA ILE A 318 -31.89 -16.71 -22.84
C ILE A 318 -31.25 -15.38 -23.30
N GLU A 319 -31.84 -14.28 -22.86
CA GLU A 319 -31.34 -12.93 -23.12
C GLU A 319 -31.06 -12.21 -21.79
N CYS A 320 -29.84 -11.72 -21.59
CA CYS A 320 -29.45 -11.01 -20.37
C CYS A 320 -29.22 -9.51 -20.63
N ASP A 321 -29.53 -8.69 -19.62
CA ASP A 321 -29.23 -7.26 -19.62
C ASP A 321 -27.74 -7.00 -19.90
N ARG A 322 -27.42 -5.96 -20.69
CA ARG A 322 -26.02 -5.61 -21.02
C ARG A 322 -25.24 -5.17 -19.78
N ALA A 323 -25.84 -4.32 -18.95
CA ALA A 323 -25.21 -3.71 -17.79
C ALA A 323 -25.77 -4.25 -16.47
N SER A 324 -24.91 -4.43 -15.47
CA SER A 324 -25.31 -4.71 -14.10
C SER A 324 -25.78 -3.43 -13.40
N LYS A 325 -26.86 -3.53 -12.63
CA LYS A 325 -27.43 -2.42 -11.87
C LYS A 325 -27.04 -2.53 -10.41
N LEU A 326 -26.41 -1.49 -9.86
CA LEU A 326 -26.12 -1.38 -8.43
C LEU A 326 -27.38 -0.96 -7.67
N ILE A 327 -27.76 -1.75 -6.66
CA ILE A 327 -28.90 -1.49 -5.80
C ILE A 327 -28.40 -1.44 -4.36
N ALA A 328 -28.67 -0.32 -3.69
CA ALA A 328 -28.36 -0.16 -2.27
C ALA A 328 -29.46 -0.80 -1.42
N GLY A 329 -29.06 -1.56 -0.38
CA GLY A 329 -29.97 -2.26 0.51
C GLY A 329 -29.87 -3.78 0.42
N SER A 330 -30.73 -4.46 1.17
CA SER A 330 -30.80 -5.92 1.19
C SER A 330 -31.41 -6.46 -0.11
N PRO A 331 -30.95 -7.63 -0.59
CA PRO A 331 -31.57 -8.29 -1.73
C PRO A 331 -33.04 -8.61 -1.45
N PRO A 332 -33.90 -8.68 -2.49
CA PRO A 332 -35.29 -9.06 -2.32
C PRO A 332 -35.41 -10.47 -1.69
N PRO A 333 -36.46 -10.72 -0.90
CA PRO A 333 -36.69 -12.04 -0.29
C PRO A 333 -36.80 -13.13 -1.35
N GLN A 334 -36.43 -14.36 -0.99
CA GLN A 334 -36.62 -15.53 -1.85
C GLN A 334 -38.13 -15.81 -1.95
N GLN A 335 -38.63 -15.99 -3.17
CA GLN A 335 -39.99 -16.46 -3.45
C GLN A 335 -40.04 -17.97 -3.47
#